data_AF-A0A060C7A2-F1
#
_entry.id   AF-A0A060C7A2-F1
#
_cell.length_a   1.000
_cell.length_b   1.000
_cell.length_c   1.000
_cell.angle_alpha   90.00
_cell.angle_beta   90.00
_cell.angle_gamma   90.00
#
_symmetry.space_group_name_H-M   'P 1'
#
loop_
_entity.id
_entity.type
_entity.pdbx_description
1 polymer ?
#
loop_
_entity_poly.entity_id
_entity_poly.type
_entity_poly.pdbx_seq_one_letter_code
_entity_poly.pdbx_strand_id
1 'polypeptide(L)'
;MRRDREAATVAVVSNFTPVVREGYRIGVPLDAGNGRRWREIINTDRAIYGGSDVYNLDHDSLDEPDQGQPASLLLTLPPLATLMLVADAGVGEAES
;
A
#
# COMPACT_ATOMS: atom_id res chain seq x y z
N MET A 1 -2.69 8.86 2.57
CA MET A 1 -1.49 8.48 3.35
C MET A 1 -1.67 8.92 4.80
N ARG A 2 -1.19 8.11 5.74
CA ARG A 2 -1.04 8.45 7.17
C ARG A 2 0.43 8.26 7.53
N ARG A 3 0.95 9.14 8.38
CA ARG A 3 2.33 9.12 8.85
C ARG A 3 2.36 9.30 10.36
N ASP A 4 3.28 8.65 11.03
CA ASP A 4 3.58 8.92 12.43
C ASP A 4 4.78 9.89 12.58
N ARG A 5 5.30 10.03 13.80
CA ARG A 5 6.46 10.90 14.09
C ARG A 5 7.81 10.27 13.72
N GLU A 6 7.86 8.95 13.59
CA GLU A 6 9.04 8.16 13.24
C GLU A 6 9.10 7.84 11.74
N ALA A 7 8.30 8.55 10.94
CA ALA A 7 8.17 8.43 9.50
C ALA A 7 7.61 7.08 9.00
N ALA A 8 7.01 6.26 9.87
CA ALA A 8 6.26 5.09 9.43
C ALA A 8 5.06 5.56 8.59
N THR A 9 4.92 5.01 7.39
CA THR A 9 3.92 5.45 6.41
C THR A 9 2.92 4.33 6.15
N VAL A 10 1.63 4.68 6.23
CA VAL A 10 0.50 3.81 5.90
C VAL A 10 -0.28 4.38 4.72
N ALA A 11 -0.42 3.57 3.67
CA ALA A 11 -1.34 3.81 2.57
C ALA A 11 -2.71 3.25 2.95
N VAL A 12 -3.75 4.08 2.86
CA VAL A 12 -5.14 3.67 3.07
C VAL A 12 -5.85 3.85 1.73
N VAL A 13 -6.31 2.75 1.14
CA VAL A 13 -6.88 2.72 -0.21
C VAL A 13 -8.26 2.08 -0.13
N SER A 14 -9.27 2.75 -0.66
CA SER A 14 -10.64 2.25 -0.66
C SER A 14 -11.19 2.13 -2.07
N ASN A 15 -11.72 0.96 -2.41
CA ASN A 15 -12.49 0.75 -3.63
C ASN A 15 -13.98 0.76 -3.28
N PHE A 16 -14.68 1.85 -3.61
CA PHE A 16 -16.13 1.97 -3.37
C PHE A 16 -16.99 1.48 -4.55
N THR A 17 -16.46 0.55 -5.36
CA THR A 17 -17.20 -0.09 -6.45
C THR A 17 -17.17 -1.61 -6.27
N PRO A 18 -18.20 -2.35 -6.75
CA PRO A 18 -18.27 -3.81 -6.59
C PRO A 18 -17.35 -4.57 -7.56
N VAL A 19 -16.49 -3.89 -8.30
CA VAL A 19 -15.63 -4.47 -9.33
C VAL A 19 -14.19 -4.50 -8.83
N VAL A 20 -13.53 -5.65 -8.95
CA VAL A 20 -12.09 -5.80 -8.69
C VAL A 20 -11.31 -4.92 -9.67
N ARG A 21 -10.32 -4.18 -9.17
CA ARG A 21 -9.44 -3.34 -10.00
C ARG A 21 -8.01 -3.86 -9.94
N GLU A 22 -7.61 -4.61 -10.95
CA GLU A 22 -6.24 -5.09 -11.10
C GLU A 22 -5.33 -3.98 -11.64
N GLY A 23 -4.04 -4.03 -11.29
CA GLY A 23 -3.04 -3.09 -11.81
C GLY A 23 -3.32 -1.62 -11.44
N TYR A 24 -4.02 -1.39 -10.33
CA TYR A 24 -4.36 -0.05 -9.88
C TYR A 24 -3.13 0.61 -9.25
N ARG A 25 -2.71 1.73 -9.81
CA ARG A 25 -1.52 2.43 -9.38
C ARG A 25 -1.82 3.45 -8.28
N ILE A 26 -0.99 3.46 -7.24
CA ILE A 26 -1.07 4.40 -6.12
C ILE A 26 0.29 5.08 -5.97
N GLY A 27 0.34 6.39 -6.12
CA GLY A 27 1.56 7.16 -5.91
C GLY A 27 2.01 7.12 -4.43
N VAL A 28 3.29 6.86 -4.20
CA VAL A 28 3.92 6.86 -2.88
C VAL A 28 5.13 7.82 -2.84
N PRO A 29 5.30 8.57 -1.75
CA PRO A 29 6.37 9.55 -1.62
C PRO A 29 7.74 8.88 -1.55
N LEU A 30 8.79 9.62 -1.90
CA LEU A 30 10.15 9.08 -2.04
C LEU A 30 10.68 8.40 -0.76
N ASP A 31 10.32 8.96 0.40
CA ASP A 31 10.70 8.45 1.72
C ASP A 31 9.96 7.16 2.14
N ALA A 32 8.90 6.80 1.43
CA ALA A 32 8.18 5.53 1.55
C ALA A 32 8.18 4.73 0.22
N GLY A 33 8.94 5.18 -0.78
CA GLY A 33 9.10 4.54 -2.08
C GLY A 33 10.52 4.00 -2.29
N ASN A 34 10.98 4.02 -3.55
CA ASN A 34 12.34 3.64 -3.95
C ASN A 34 12.73 2.20 -3.57
N GLY A 35 11.91 1.23 -3.99
CA GLY A 35 12.14 -0.20 -3.71
C GLY A 35 11.82 -0.64 -2.28
N ARG A 36 11.18 0.21 -1.46
CA ARG A 36 10.69 -0.23 -0.14
C ARG A 36 9.63 -1.28 -0.27
N ARG A 37 9.69 -2.27 0.62
CA ARG A 37 8.66 -3.29 0.77
C ARG A 37 7.43 -2.74 1.47
N TRP A 38 6.26 -3.08 0.95
CA TRP A 38 4.97 -2.76 1.51
C TRP A 38 4.23 -4.03 1.88
N ARG A 39 3.59 -4.01 3.06
CA ARG A 39 2.85 -5.15 3.59
C ARG A 39 1.41 -4.77 3.87
N GLU A 40 0.48 -5.62 3.47
CA GLU A 40 -0.94 -5.47 3.78
C GLU A 40 -1.17 -5.78 5.27
N ILE A 41 -1.59 -4.78 6.05
CA ILE A 41 -1.87 -4.93 7.49
C ILE A 41 -3.35 -5.06 7.80
N ILE A 42 -4.21 -4.46 6.97
CA ILE A 42 -5.66 -4.60 7.04
C ILE A 42 -6.17 -4.76 5.61
N ASN A 43 -7.05 -5.74 5.42
CA ASN A 43 -7.86 -5.88 4.23
C ASN A 43 -9.25 -6.34 4.64
N THR A 44 -10.24 -5.47 4.39
CA THR A 44 -11.62 -5.74 4.79
C THR A 44 -12.31 -6.78 3.91
N ASP A 45 -11.70 -7.20 2.80
CA ASP A 45 -12.20 -8.25 1.90
C ASP A 45 -11.73 -9.66 2.28
N ARG A 46 -10.90 -9.81 3.31
CA ARG A 46 -10.44 -11.13 3.75
C ARG A 46 -11.63 -12.03 4.12
N ALA A 47 -11.54 -13.32 3.79
CA ALA A 47 -12.61 -14.29 4.05
C ALA A 47 -13.05 -14.35 5.53
N ILE A 48 -12.13 -14.09 6.47
CA ILE A 48 -12.42 -14.03 7.91
C ILE A 48 -13.41 -12.91 8.29
N TYR A 49 -13.57 -11.90 7.44
CA TYR A 49 -14.53 -10.82 7.59
C TYR A 49 -15.76 -11.00 6.67
N GLY A 50 -15.85 -12.12 5.94
CA GLY A 50 -16.93 -12.41 5.00
C GLY A 50 -16.76 -11.79 3.61
N GLY A 51 -15.56 -11.32 3.26
CA GLY A 51 -15.26 -10.80 1.92
C GLY A 51 -14.89 -11.88 0.90
N SER A 52 -14.52 -11.44 -0.32
CA SER A 52 -14.21 -12.31 -1.46
C SER A 52 -12.80 -12.91 -1.47
N ASP A 53 -11.98 -12.54 -0.49
CA ASP A 53 -10.59 -12.97 -0.31
C ASP A 53 -9.66 -12.59 -1.47
N VAL A 54 -9.92 -11.45 -2.10
CA VAL A 54 -8.93 -10.80 -2.97
C VAL A 54 -7.93 -10.07 -2.08
N TYR A 55 -6.63 -10.32 -2.30
CA TYR A 55 -5.56 -9.73 -1.50
C TYR A 55 -4.31 -9.49 -2.34
N ASN A 56 -3.40 -8.69 -1.79
CA ASN A 56 -2.08 -8.48 -2.34
C ASN A 56 -1.04 -9.22 -1.49
N LEU A 57 -0.05 -9.84 -2.13
CA LEU A 57 1.16 -10.25 -1.43
C LEU A 57 2.01 -9.01 -1.11
N ASP A 58 2.93 -9.15 -0.16
CA ASP A 58 3.95 -8.13 0.05
C ASP A 58 4.71 -7.87 -1.25
N HIS A 59 4.95 -6.60 -1.55
CA HIS A 59 5.61 -6.18 -2.78
C HIS A 59 6.37 -4.88 -2.57
N ASP A 60 7.34 -4.64 -3.44
CA ASP A 60 8.15 -3.44 -3.39
C ASP A 60 7.50 -2.30 -4.20
N SER A 61 7.71 -1.07 -3.75
CA SER A 61 7.36 0.11 -4.55
C SER A 61 8.20 0.19 -5.81
N LEU A 62 7.58 0.64 -6.90
CA LEU A 62 8.18 0.81 -8.22
C LEU A 62 8.65 2.25 -8.42
N ASP A 63 9.77 2.44 -9.13
CA ASP A 63 10.24 3.76 -9.58
C ASP A 63 9.46 4.24 -10.82
N GLU A 64 8.14 4.26 -10.67
CA GLU A 64 7.19 4.66 -11.70
C GLU A 64 6.29 5.76 -11.12
N PRO A 65 6.48 7.04 -11.55
CA PRO A 65 5.73 8.17 -10.99
C PRO A 65 4.23 8.09 -11.27
N ASP A 66 3.42 8.41 -10.26
CA ASP A 66 1.97 8.53 -10.41
C ASP A 66 1.38 9.41 -9.30
N GLN A 67 0.19 9.98 -9.52
CA GLN A 67 -0.54 10.82 -8.54
C GLN A 67 0.31 11.95 -7.93
N GLY A 68 1.25 12.49 -8.69
CA GLY A 68 2.18 13.54 -8.25
C GLY A 68 3.28 13.06 -7.29
N GLN A 69 3.51 11.75 -7.19
CA GLN A 69 4.55 11.12 -6.39
C GLN A 69 5.60 10.46 -7.28
N PRO A 70 6.87 10.36 -6.82
CA PRO A 70 7.97 9.85 -7.64
C PRO A 70 7.97 8.32 -7.78
N ALA A 71 7.40 7.59 -6.82
CA ALA A 71 7.28 6.13 -6.85
C ALA A 71 5.81 5.72 -6.77
N SER A 72 5.50 4.45 -7.01
CA SER A 72 4.14 3.93 -6.89
C SER A 72 4.06 2.48 -6.43
N LEU A 73 2.87 2.08 -5.99
CA LEU A 73 2.46 0.69 -5.79
C LEU A 73 1.54 0.27 -6.92
N LEU A 74 1.64 -0.99 -7.33
CA LEU A 74 0.72 -1.60 -8.28
C LEU A 74 -0.12 -2.65 -7.54
N LEU A 75 -1.39 -2.33 -7.30
CA LEU A 75 -2.27 -3.10 -6.42
C LEU A 75 -3.43 -3.73 -7.20
N THR A 76 -3.89 -4.89 -6.72
CA THR A 76 -5.22 -5.39 -6.99
C THR A 76 -6.15 -4.92 -5.88
N LEU A 77 -7.13 -4.06 -6.22
CA LEU A 77 -8.11 -3.56 -5.25
C LEU A 77 -9.33 -4.51 -5.20
N PRO A 78 -9.65 -5.08 -4.03
CA PRO A 78 -10.85 -5.90 -3.86
C PRO A 78 -12.14 -5.08 -4.05
N PRO A 79 -13.30 -5.74 -4.27
CA PRO A 79 -14.57 -5.05 -4.43
C PRO A 79 -15.05 -4.50 -3.07
N LEU A 80 -15.56 -3.27 -3.05
CA LEU A 80 -16.16 -2.64 -1.85
C LEU A 80 -15.30 -2.74 -0.58
N ALA A 81 -13.98 -2.63 -0.71
CA ALA A 81 -13.04 -2.89 0.39
C ALA A 81 -12.10 -1.71 0.67
N THR A 82 -11.55 -1.70 1.88
CA THR A 82 -10.45 -0.83 2.29
C THR A 82 -9.22 -1.68 2.61
N LEU A 83 -8.11 -1.32 1.98
CA LEU A 83 -6.78 -1.82 2.26
C LEU A 83 -6.01 -0.81 3.11
N MET A 84 -5.24 -1.30 4.08
CA MET A 84 -4.18 -0.53 4.72
C MET A 84 -2.86 -1.27 4.50
N LEU A 85 -1.89 -0.59 3.90
CA LEU A 85 -0.56 -1.11 3.66
C LEU A 85 0.46 -0.27 4.42
N VAL A 86 1.42 -0.91 5.06
CA VAL A 86 2.51 -0.23 5.76
C VAL A 86 3.80 -0.39 4.95
N ALA A 87 4.53 0.70 4.77
CA ALA A 87 5.90 0.63 4.27
C ALA A 87 6.80 0.09 5.38
N ASP A 88 7.68 -0.86 5.07
CA ASP A 88 8.72 -1.25 6.01
C ASP A 88 9.59 -0.03 6.36
N ALA A 89 10.00 0.01 7.63
CA ALA A 89 10.89 1.06 8.10
C ALA A 89 12.11 1.12 7.18
N GLY A 90 12.57 2.34 6.91
CA GLY A 90 13.88 2.47 6.27
C GLY A 90 14.86 1.78 7.18
N VAL A 91 15.87 1.14 6.61
CA VAL A 91 17.12 0.98 7.35
C VAL A 91 17.60 2.41 7.59
N GLY A 92 17.09 3.04 8.66
CA GLY A 92 17.75 4.20 9.24
C GLY A 92 19.13 3.71 9.59
N GLU A 93 20.13 4.44 9.13
CA GLU A 93 21.46 4.38 9.71
C GLU A 93 21.25 4.36 11.23
N ALA A 94 21.42 3.19 11.84
CA ALA A 94 21.44 3.07 13.27
C ALA A 94 22.59 3.99 13.70
N GLU A 95 22.23 5.03 14.44
CA GLU A 95 23.17 6.03 14.95
C GLU A 95 24.39 5.32 15.54
N SER A 96 25.59 5.76 15.13
CA SER A 96 26.87 5.36 15.71
C SER A 96 26.99 5.75 17.18
#